data_AF-A0A1V4WT63-F1
#
_entry.id   AF-A0A1V4WT63-F1
#
_cell.length_a   1.000
_cell.length_b   1.000
_cell.length_c   1.000
_cell.angle_alpha   90.00
_cell.angle_beta   90.00
_cell.angle_gamma   90.00
#
_symmetry.space_group_name_H-M   'P 1'
#
loop_
_entity.id
_entity.type
_entity.pdbx_description
1 polymer ?
#
loop_
_entity_poly.entity_id
_entity_poly.type
_entity_poly.pdbx_seq_one_letter_code
_entity_poly.pdbx_strand_id
1 'polypeptide(L)' 'MTRLLERAFKKASKLPEVEQNALAKWVIEELESEGRWGKSFSASEDVLDKLGDEALGEHKKGRTKPLNIKSL' A
#
# COMPACT_ATOMS: atom_id res chain seq x y z
N MET A 1 -1.37 1.56 -24.09
CA MET A 1 -0.47 0.79 -23.23
C MET A 1 0.93 1.39 -23.31
N THR A 2 1.66 1.55 -22.20
CA THR A 2 3.06 2.00 -22.28
C THR A 2 3.92 0.91 -22.92
N ARG A 3 5.05 1.29 -23.54
CA ARG A 3 5.98 0.31 -24.16
C ARG A 3 6.46 -0.75 -23.16
N LEU A 4 6.63 -0.36 -21.89
CA LEU A 4 7.05 -1.26 -20.83
C LEU A 4 5.97 -2.29 -20.49
N LEU A 5 4.72 -1.83 -20.32
CA LEU A 5 3.59 -2.71 -20.01
C LEU A 5 3.31 -3.70 -21.15
N GLU A 6 3.42 -3.25 -22.39
CA GLU A 6 3.30 -4.11 -23.57
C GLU A 6 4.37 -5.20 -23.59
N ARG A 7 5.63 -4.84 -23.31
CA ARG A 7 6.73 -5.82 -23.21
C ARG A 7 6.51 -6.82 -22.07
N ALA A 8 5.92 -6.39 -20.95
CA ALA A 8 5.58 -7.26 -19.83
C ALA A 8 4.53 -8.30 -20.25
N PHE A 9 3.41 -7.87 -20.84
CA PHE A 9 2.38 -8.79 -21.34
C PHE A 9 2.91 -9.75 -22.42
N LYS A 10 3.75 -9.27 -23.34
CA LYS A 10 4.39 -10.13 -24.36
C LYS A 10 5.33 -11.19 -23.79
N LYS A 11 5.91 -10.93 -22.61
CA LYS A 11 6.70 -11.94 -21.87
C LYS A 11 5.78 -12.90 -21.13
N ALA A 12 4.78 -12.38 -20.43
CA ALA A 12 3.79 -13.18 -19.70
C ALA A 12 3.06 -14.16 -20.60
N SER A 13 2.67 -13.75 -21.81
CA SER A 13 1.96 -14.59 -22.77
C SER A 13 2.75 -15.81 -23.28
N LYS A 14 4.04 -15.91 -22.97
CA LYS A 14 4.90 -17.05 -23.31
C LYS A 14 4.95 -18.10 -22.20
N LEU A 15 4.41 -17.82 -21.03
CA LEU A 15 4.35 -18.75 -19.91
C LEU A 15 3.27 -19.82 -20.16
N PRO A 16 3.31 -20.97 -19.47
CA PRO A 16 2.19 -21.91 -19.42
C PRO A 16 0.89 -21.23 -18.96
N GLU A 17 -0.26 -21.72 -19.43
CA GLU A 17 -1.57 -21.12 -19.12
C GLU A 17 -1.83 -20.97 -17.62
N VAL A 18 -1.42 -21.96 -16.81
CA VAL A 18 -1.56 -21.91 -15.35
C VAL A 18 -0.78 -20.73 -14.75
N GLU A 19 0.45 -20.49 -15.23
CA GLU A 19 1.28 -19.38 -14.77
C GLU A 19 0.76 -18.03 -15.27
N GLN A 20 0.21 -17.97 -16.49
CA GLN A 20 -0.47 -16.78 -17.00
C GLN A 20 -1.67 -16.40 -16.13
N ASN A 21 -2.50 -17.37 -15.79
CA ASN A 21 -3.68 -17.17 -14.95
C ASN A 21 -3.29 -16.76 -13.52
N ALA A 22 -2.25 -17.38 -12.95
CA ALA A 22 -1.73 -17.00 -11.64
C ALA A 22 -1.22 -15.55 -11.63
N LEU A 23 -0.44 -15.16 -12.65
CA LEU A 23 0.05 -13.79 -12.79
C LEU A 23 -1.10 -12.80 -12.98
N ALA A 24 -2.07 -13.12 -13.83
CA ALA A 24 -3.23 -12.26 -14.08
C ALA A 24 -4.04 -12.02 -12.80
N LYS A 25 -4.31 -13.09 -12.03
CA LYS A 25 -4.98 -13.00 -10.74
C LYS A 25 -4.22 -12.08 -9.78
N TRP A 26 -2.92 -12.27 -9.64
CA TRP A 26 -2.08 -11.45 -8.77
C TRP A 26 -2.11 -9.96 -9.17
N VAL A 27 -1.96 -9.64 -10.46
CA VAL A 27 -2.00 -8.24 -10.94
C VAL A 27 -3.36 -7.59 -10.67
N ILE A 28 -4.46 -8.32 -10.88
CA ILE A 28 -5.80 -7.79 -10.62
C ILE A 28 -5.98 -7.50 -9.13
N GLU A 29 -5.62 -8.46 -8.26
CA GLU A 29 -5.74 -8.29 -6.81
C GLU A 29 -4.90 -7.12 -6.29
N GLU A 30 -3.68 -6.94 -6.81
CA GLU A 30 -2.80 -5.82 -6.45
C GLU A 30 -3.41 -4.47 -6.85
N LEU A 31 -3.88 -4.35 -8.09
CA LEU A 31 -4.50 -3.11 -8.59
C LEU A 31 -5.75 -2.73 -7.80
N GLU A 32 -6.58 -3.72 -7.44
CA GLU A 32 -7.74 -3.48 -6.60
C GLU A 32 -7.35 -3.11 -5.17
N SER A 33 -6.30 -3.73 -4.62
CA SER A 33 -5.77 -3.41 -3.29
C SER A 33 -5.28 -1.96 -3.22
N GLU A 34 -4.45 -1.56 -4.18
CA GLU A 34 -3.96 -0.19 -4.30
C GLU A 34 -5.11 0.81 -4.49
N GLY A 35 -6.11 0.47 -5.31
CA GLY A 35 -7.30 1.30 -5.48
C GLY A 35 -8.11 1.48 -4.19
N ARG A 36 -8.31 0.39 -3.43
CA ARG A 36 -8.98 0.45 -2.12
C ARG A 36 -8.17 1.26 -1.12
N TRP A 37 -6.85 1.08 -1.08
CA TRP A 37 -5.98 1.80 -0.16
C TRP A 37 -5.97 3.30 -0.47
N GLY A 38 -5.81 3.69 -1.74
CA GLY A 38 -5.87 5.10 -2.16
C GLY A 38 -7.20 5.77 -1.81
N LYS A 39 -8.32 5.06 -1.98
CA LYS A 39 -9.64 5.57 -1.57
C LYS A 39 -9.76 5.74 -0.07
N SER A 40 -9.34 4.75 0.72
CA SER A 40 -9.40 4.83 2.19
C SER A 40 -8.47 5.91 2.72
N PHE A 41 -7.27 6.03 2.17
CA PHE A 41 -6.28 7.01 2.58
C PHE A 41 -6.72 8.45 2.26
N SER A 42 -7.23 8.70 1.04
CA SER A 42 -7.74 10.02 0.66
C SER A 42 -8.94 10.48 1.51
N ALA A 43 -9.71 9.55 2.08
CA ALA A 43 -10.82 9.86 2.99
C ALA A 43 -10.39 10.00 4.46
N SER A 44 -9.09 9.84 4.78
CA SER A 44 -8.61 9.72 6.15
C SER A 44 -7.96 10.99 6.73
N GLU A 45 -7.83 12.07 5.94
CA GLU A 45 -7.16 13.33 6.32
C GLU A 45 -7.60 13.84 7.70
N ASP A 46 -8.90 14.08 7.91
CA ASP A 46 -9.44 14.58 9.18
C ASP A 46 -9.14 13.67 10.39
N VAL A 47 -9.06 12.36 10.16
CA VAL A 47 -8.78 11.37 11.23
C VAL A 47 -7.29 11.35 11.53
N LEU A 48 -6.45 11.36 10.50
CA LEU A 48 -5.00 11.41 10.65
C LEU A 48 -4.54 12.71 11.32
N ASP A 49 -5.16 13.84 10.99
CA ASP A 49 -4.88 15.13 11.63
C ASP A 49 -5.18 15.07 13.14
N LYS A 50 -6.35 14.54 13.52
CA LYS A 50 -6.71 14.37 14.94
C LYS A 50 -5.74 13.45 15.67
N LEU A 51 -5.32 12.34 15.04
CA LEU A 51 -4.34 11.43 15.62
C LEU A 51 -2.97 12.10 15.77
N GLY A 52 -2.59 12.96 14.82
CA GLY A 52 -1.38 13.78 14.89
C GLY A 52 -1.42 14.76 16.06
N ASP A 53 -2.51 15.50 16.21
CA ASP A 53 -2.73 16.42 17.31
C ASP A 53 -2.70 15.71 18.67
N GLU A 54 -3.34 14.54 18.76
CA GLU A 54 -3.31 13.71 19.97
C GLU A 54 -1.88 13.28 20.32
N ALA A 55 -1.14 12.74 19.35
CA ALA A 55 0.25 12.30 19.56
C ALA A 55 1.14 13.45 20.04
N LEU A 56 1.00 14.64 19.43
CA LEU A 56 1.71 15.85 19.86
C LEU A 56 1.30 16.28 21.27
N GLY A 57 0.00 16.19 21.60
CA GLY A 57 -0.53 16.48 22.92
C GLY A 57 0.04 15.56 23.99
N GLU A 58 0.08 14.26 23.73
CA GLU A 58 0.64 13.26 24.65
C GLU A 58 2.15 13.41 24.80
N HIS A 59 2.87 13.76 23.74
CA HIS A 59 4.29 14.08 23.81
C HIS A 59 4.55 15.28 24.74
N LYS A 60 3.81 16.38 24.56
CA LYS A 60 3.92 17.59 25.41
C LYS A 60 3.62 17.29 26.88
N LYS A 61 2.74 16.31 27.18
CA LYS A 61 2.44 15.86 28.54
C LYS A 61 3.47 14.85 29.10
N GLY A 62 4.52 14.53 28.36
CA GLY A 62 5.54 13.55 28.78
C GLY A 62 5.05 12.09 28.76
N ARG A 63 3.98 11.79 28.01
CA ARG A 63 3.35 10.45 27.97
C ARG A 63 3.87 9.57 26.83
N THR A 64 4.84 10.06 26.05
CA THR A 64 5.53 9.30 25.00
C THR A 64 6.86 8.74 25.49
N LYS A 65 7.36 7.69 24.86
CA LYS A 65 8.71 7.14 25.09
C LYS A 65 9.52 7.19 23.79
N PRO A 66 10.86 7.34 23.87
CA PRO A 66 11.72 7.17 22.71
C PRO A 66 11.52 5.81 22.05
N LEU A 67 11.42 5.78 20.72
CA LEU A 67 11.33 4.55 19.96
C LEU A 67 12.66 3.78 20.06
N ASN A 68 12.61 2.55 20.55
CA ASN A 68 13.76 1.64 20.56
C ASN A 68 13.48 0.46 19.62
N ILE A 69 14.13 0.47 18.45
CA ILE A 69 13.91 -0.52 17.39
C ILE A 69 14.38 -1.92 17.80
N LYS A 70 15.29 -2.04 18.77
CA LYS A 70 15.77 -3.34 19.27
C LYS A 70 14.78 -4.05 20.19
N SER A 71 13.74 -3.34 20.65
CA SER A 71 12.71 -3.86 21.55
C SER A 71 11.33 -3.92 20.90
N LEU A 72 11.25 -3.77 19.57
CA LEU A 72 10.07 -4.09 18.77
C LEU A 72 10.04 -5.61 18.51
#